data_AF-A0A533RIF7-F1
#
_entry.id   AF-A0A533RIF7-F1
#
_cell.length_a   1.000
_cell.length_b   1.000
_cell.length_c   1.000
_cell.angle_alpha   90.00
_cell.angle_beta   90.00
_cell.angle_gamma   90.00
#
_symmetry.space_group_name_H-M   'P 1'
#
loop_
_entity.id
_entity.type
_entity.pdbx_description
1 polymer ?
#
loop_
_entity_poly.entity_id
_entity_poly.type
_entity_poly.pdbx_seq_one_letter_code
_entity_poly.pdbx_strand_id
1 'polypeptide(L)' 'GIAVGRPPTFPEARDDFEAHLIGFEGDLYRREVTVEFVERLRDQRAFESADELAAQMQADLERVAEIVTL' A
#
# COMPACT_ATOMS: atom_id res chain seq x y z
N GLY A 1 2.27 3.68 -2.25
CA GLY A 1 1.43 3.72 -1.03
C GLY A 1 2.04 2.84 0.05
N ILE A 2 1.65 3.05 1.31
CA ILE A 2 2.13 2.26 2.47
C ILE A 2 0.93 1.57 3.12
N ALA A 3 1.00 0.26 3.29
CA ALA A 3 0.09 -0.51 4.12
C ALA A 3 0.77 -0.85 5.45
N VAL A 4 0.07 -0.65 6.56
CA VAL A 4 0.57 -0.89 7.92
C VAL A 4 -0.43 -1.76 8.68
N GLY A 5 0.06 -2.84 9.27
CA GLY A 5 -0.71 -3.84 10.00
C GLY A 5 -1.03 -5.06 9.16
N ARG A 6 -1.42 -6.14 9.85
CA ARG A 6 -1.75 -7.42 9.22
C ARG A 6 -2.95 -7.28 8.28
N PRO A 7 -2.82 -7.63 6.99
CA PRO A 7 -3.91 -7.47 6.04
C PRO A 7 -5.09 -8.41 6.41
N PRO A 8 -6.29 -7.87 6.64
CA PRO A 8 -7.43 -8.68 7.06
C PRO A 8 -7.94 -9.64 5.97
N THR A 9 -7.66 -9.34 4.69
CA THR A 9 -8.00 -10.22 3.56
C THR A 9 -7.08 -11.44 3.46
N PHE A 10 -5.84 -11.34 3.95
CA PHE A 10 -4.85 -12.41 3.92
C PHE A 10 -4.27 -12.61 5.32
N PRO A 11 -5.03 -13.18 6.26
CA PRO A 11 -4.67 -13.25 7.68
C PRO A 11 -3.41 -14.09 7.95
N GLU A 12 -3.01 -14.96 7.02
CA GLU A 12 -1.75 -15.71 7.05
C GLU A 12 -0.51 -14.91 6.65
N ALA A 13 -0.69 -13.75 6.00
CA ALA A 13 0.42 -12.86 5.68
C ALA A 13 1.06 -12.35 6.97
N ARG A 14 2.39 -12.28 6.97
CA ARG A 14 3.19 -11.83 8.12
C ARG A 14 3.71 -10.41 7.96
N ASP A 15 3.40 -9.79 6.83
CA ASP A 15 3.88 -8.46 6.49
C ASP A 15 3.00 -7.44 7.20
N ASP A 16 3.52 -6.90 8.30
CA ASP A 16 2.87 -5.82 9.05
C ASP A 16 3.23 -4.43 8.49
N PHE A 17 4.08 -4.38 7.46
CA PHE A 17 4.48 -3.14 6.78
C PHE A 17 4.86 -3.44 5.33
N GLU A 18 4.15 -2.85 4.38
CA GLU A 18 4.39 -2.99 2.94
C GLU A 18 4.40 -1.61 2.27
N ALA A 19 5.42 -1.35 1.45
CA ALA A 19 5.55 -0.12 0.68
C ALA A 19 5.56 -0.41 -0.82
N HIS A 20 4.57 0.10 -1.52
CA HIS A 20 4.49 0.05 -2.98
C HIS A 20 5.02 1.36 -3.58
N LEU A 21 6.18 1.31 -4.25
CA LEU A 21 6.79 2.46 -4.91
C LEU A 21 6.17 2.64 -6.31
N ILE A 22 5.41 3.72 -6.49
CA ILE A 22 4.69 3.99 -7.73
C ILE A 22 5.70 4.31 -8.84
N GLY A 23 5.61 3.57 -9.96
CA GLY A 23 6.45 3.78 -11.14
C GLY A 23 7.91 3.33 -10.98
N PHE A 24 8.27 2.70 -9.87
CA PHE A 24 9.60 2.11 -9.68
C PHE A 24 9.62 0.68 -10.21
N GLU A 25 10.63 0.37 -11.01
CA GLU A 25 10.94 -0.98 -11.47
C GLU A 25 12.35 -1.36 -11.02
N GLY A 26 12.49 -2.49 -10.34
CA GLY A 26 13.79 -2.99 -9.87
C GLY A 26 13.71 -3.66 -8.51
N ASP A 27 14.90 -3.82 -7.91
CA ASP A 27 15.09 -4.56 -6.66
C ASP A 27 15.71 -3.64 -5.58
N LEU A 28 15.10 -3.66 -4.39
CA LEU A 28 15.51 -2.90 -3.21
C LEU A 28 16.06 -3.77 -2.08
N TYR A 29 16.26 -5.07 -2.29
CA TYR A 29 16.86 -5.96 -1.29
C TYR A 29 18.24 -5.43 -0.88
N ARG A 30 18.45 -5.36 0.44
CA ARG A 30 19.69 -4.84 1.06
C ARG A 30 20.00 -3.38 0.70
N ARG A 31 19.00 -2.62 0.24
CA ARG A 31 19.09 -1.18 0.10
C ARG A 31 18.46 -0.51 1.32
N GLU A 32 19.06 0.57 1.77
CA GLU A 32 18.42 1.45 2.75
C GLU A 32 17.40 2.33 2.02
N VAL A 33 16.20 2.38 2.58
CA VAL A 33 15.10 3.20 2.06
C VAL A 33 14.51 3.97 3.24
N THR A 34 14.31 5.26 3.06
CA THR A 34 13.59 6.10 4.02
C THR A 34 12.14 6.17 3.60
N VAL A 35 11.22 5.95 4.55
CA VAL A 35 9.78 6.06 4.34
C VAL A 35 9.22 7.12 5.28
N GLU A 36 8.43 8.03 4.74
CA GLU A 36 7.78 9.11 5.48
C GLU A 36 6.26 9.03 5.30
N PHE A 37 5.52 9.12 6.41
CA PHE A 37 4.07 9.18 6.38
C PHE A 37 3.62 10.62 6.19
N VAL A 38 2.98 10.90 5.05
CA VAL A 38 2.49 12.25 4.70
C VAL A 38 1.00 12.42 4.98
N GLU A 39 0.19 11.41 4.68
CA GLU A 39 -1.26 11.42 4.88
C GLU A 39 -1.76 9.99 5.12
N ARG A 40 -2.76 9.83 5.98
CA ARG A 40 -3.46 8.56 6.19
C ARG A 40 -4.69 8.51 5.28
N LEU A 41 -4.74 7.52 4.38
CA LEU A 41 -5.83 7.37 3.41
C LEU A 41 -7.10 6.77 4.02
N ARG A 42 -6.98 5.63 4.70
CA ARG A 42 -8.11 4.85 5.24
C ARG A 42 -7.67 3.82 6.27
N ASP A 43 -8.64 3.20 6.93
CA ASP A 43 -8.44 1.96 7.69
C ASP A 43 -8.27 0.72 6.80
N GLN A 44 -7.62 -0.31 7.36
CA GLN A 44 -7.61 -1.64 6.76
C GLN A 44 -9.01 -2.27 6.86
N ARG A 45 -9.43 -2.99 5.81
CA ARG A 45 -10.68 -3.74 5.77
C ARG A 45 -10.51 -5.00 4.95
N ALA A 46 -11.26 -6.05 5.30
CA ALA A 46 -11.37 -7.24 4.46
C ALA A 46 -12.16 -6.93 3.20
N PHE A 47 -11.89 -7.68 2.14
CA PHE A 47 -12.63 -7.63 0.88
C PHE A 47 -13.22 -9.01 0.60
N GLU A 48 -14.38 -9.07 -0.06
CA GLU A 48 -15.06 -10.33 -0.35
C GLU A 48 -14.44 -11.05 -1.55
N SER A 49 -13.66 -10.33 -2.37
CA SER A 49 -12.95 -10.88 -3.52
C SER A 49 -11.63 -10.16 -3.80
N ALA A 50 -10.78 -10.83 -4.60
CA ALA A 50 -9.55 -10.22 -5.12
C ALA A 50 -9.85 -9.02 -6.03
N ASP A 51 -10.94 -9.05 -6.80
CA ASP A 51 -11.33 -7.96 -7.69
C ASP A 51 -11.72 -6.71 -6.90
N GLU A 52 -12.44 -6.85 -5.79
CA GLU A 52 -12.76 -5.73 -4.90
C GLU A 52 -11.51 -5.11 -4.26
N LEU A 53 -10.58 -5.96 -3.81
CA LEU A 53 -9.29 -5.50 -3.30
C LEU A 53 -8.52 -4.73 -4.37
N ALA A 54 -8.42 -5.27 -5.59
CA ALA A 54 -7.72 -4.65 -6.70
C ALA A 54 -8.34 -3.29 -7.07
N ALA A 55 -9.68 -3.20 -7.11
CA ALA A 55 -10.39 -1.95 -7.36
C ALA A 55 -10.12 -0.90 -6.27
N GLN A 56 -10.11 -1.29 -5.00
CA GLN A 56 -9.73 -0.38 -3.91
C GLN A 56 -8.27 0.07 -4.02
N MET A 57 -7.35 -0.85 -4.31
CA MET A 57 -5.93 -0.51 -4.46
C MET A 57 -5.73 0.51 -5.58
N GLN A 58 -6.46 0.40 -6.69
CA GLN A 58 -6.40 1.37 -7.77
C GLN A 58 -6.87 2.76 -7.34
N ALA A 59 -7.99 2.84 -6.63
CA ALA A 59 -8.49 4.10 -6.07
C ALA A 59 -7.52 4.70 -5.03
N ASP A 60 -6.88 3.85 -4.22
CA ASP A 60 -5.86 4.29 -3.26
C ASP A 60 -4.64 4.89 -3.99
N LEU A 61 -4.21 4.30 -5.11
CA LEU A 61 -3.11 4.82 -5.93
C LEU A 61 -3.44 6.17 -6.57
N GLU A 62 -4.64 6.33 -7.10
CA GLU A 62 -5.13 7.62 -7.63
C GLU A 62 -5.10 8.70 -6.55
N ARG A 63 -5.62 8.38 -5.35
CA ARG A 63 -5.61 9.31 -4.21
C ARG A 63 -4.19 9.65 -3.75
N VAL A 64 -3.28 8.68 -3.71
CA VAL A 64 -1.86 8.94 -3.38
C VAL A 64 -1.25 9.90 -4.39
N ALA A 65 -1.49 9.71 -5.69
CA ALA A 65 -0.97 10.58 -6.73
C ALA A 65 -1.43 12.03 -6.54
N GLU A 66 -2.69 12.26 -6.14
CA GLU A 66 -3.18 13.61 -5.81
C GLU A 66 -2.45 14.24 -4.63
N ILE A 67 -2.13 13.46 -3.59
CA ILE A 67 -1.51 13.96 -2.36
C ILE A 67 -0.05 14.34 -2.59
N VAL A 68 0.70 13.55 -3.37
CA VAL A 68 2.16 13.70 -3.53
C VAL A 68 2.57 14.59 -4.71
N THR A 69 1.62 15.12 -5.48
CA THR A 69 1.88 16.03 -6.62
C THR A 69 1.86 17.53 -6.20
N LEU A 70 1.81 17.82 -4.90
CA LEU A 70 1.98 19.17 -4.34
C LEU A 70 3.46 19.46 -4.01
#